data_AF-A0A5Z1TEM0-F1
#
_entry.id   AF-A0A5Z1TEM0-F1
#
_cell.length_a   1.000
_cell.length_b   1.000
_cell.length_c   1.000
_cell.angle_alpha   90.00
_cell.angle_beta   90.00
_cell.angle_gamma   90.00
#
_symmetry.space_group_name_H-M   'P 1'
#
loop_
_entity.id
_entity.type
_entity.pdbx_description
1 polymer ?
#
loop_
_entity_poly.entity_id
_entity_poly.type
_entity_poly.pdbx_seq_one_letter_code
_entity_poly.pdbx_strand_id
1 'polypeptide(L)'
;MKNNPYFKESEFKCKCGKCELPQNVPSDELIDILCEIREHYNAPIIINSGYRCKEHNAEIGGAPKSQHTIGSAADFVVKGVKTEEVHQYVL
;
A
#
# COMPACT_ATOMS: atom_id res chain seq x y z
N MET A 1 3.55 -10.15 5.95
CA MET A 1 3.85 -8.82 6.53
C MET A 1 4.65 -9.03 7.80
N LYS A 2 5.82 -8.41 7.91
CA LYS A 2 6.58 -8.39 9.17
C LYS A 2 5.85 -7.57 10.24
N ASN A 3 6.15 -7.88 11.49
CA ASN A 3 5.60 -7.15 12.62
C ASN A 3 6.04 -5.67 12.58
N ASN A 4 5.09 -4.76 12.74
CA ASN A 4 5.31 -3.33 12.76
C ASN A 4 4.24 -2.65 13.65
N PRO A 5 4.50 -1.46 14.21
CA PRO A 5 3.59 -0.83 15.18
C PRO A 5 2.45 -0.03 14.54
N TYR A 6 2.43 0.15 13.21
CA TYR A 6 1.62 1.18 12.56
C TYR A 6 0.55 0.67 11.62
N PHE A 7 0.74 -0.50 11.03
CA PHE A 7 -0.07 -1.03 9.94
C PHE A 7 -0.53 -2.45 10.21
N LYS A 8 -1.73 -2.77 9.74
CA LYS A 8 -2.33 -4.10 9.76
C LYS A 8 -2.47 -4.64 8.34
N GLU A 9 -2.35 -5.95 8.17
CA GLU A 9 -2.54 -6.61 6.86
C GLU A 9 -3.91 -6.30 6.24
N SER A 10 -4.94 -6.10 7.08
CA SER A 10 -6.29 -5.73 6.63
C SER A 10 -6.34 -4.43 5.83
N GLU A 11 -5.42 -3.50 6.06
CA GLU A 11 -5.37 -2.20 5.37
C GLU A 11 -4.87 -2.34 3.92
N PHE A 12 -4.18 -3.44 3.61
CA PHE A 12 -3.66 -3.73 2.27
C PHE A 12 -4.55 -4.69 1.49
N LYS A 13 -5.68 -5.12 2.06
CA LYS A 13 -6.62 -6.01 1.37
C LYS A 13 -7.19 -5.35 0.13
N CYS A 14 -7.36 -6.16 -0.92
CA CYS A 14 -7.97 -5.70 -2.15
C CYS A 14 -9.42 -5.27 -1.90
N LYS A 15 -9.80 -4.14 -2.48
CA LYS A 15 -11.14 -3.55 -2.37
C LYS A 15 -12.22 -4.29 -3.15
N CYS A 16 -11.88 -5.38 -3.85
CA CYS A 16 -12.82 -6.20 -4.59
C CYS A 16 -13.90 -6.85 -3.68
N GLY A 17 -13.62 -6.99 -2.38
CA GLY A 17 -14.55 -7.55 -1.38
C GLY A 17 -14.77 -9.07 -1.45
N LYS A 18 -14.18 -9.76 -2.44
CA LYS A 18 -14.36 -11.20 -2.71
C LYS A 18 -13.06 -12.01 -2.63
N CYS A 19 -11.93 -11.32 -2.65
CA CYS A 19 -10.60 -11.89 -2.78
C CYS A 19 -9.88 -11.86 -1.44
N GLU A 20 -9.10 -12.89 -1.19
CA GLU A 20 -8.22 -12.95 -0.01
C GLU A 20 -6.86 -12.33 -0.32
N LEU A 21 -6.19 -11.87 0.74
CA LEU A 21 -4.83 -11.36 0.64
C LEU A 21 -3.88 -12.56 0.48
N PRO A 22 -3.01 -12.59 -0.54
CA PRO A 22 -2.03 -13.66 -0.67
C PRO A 22 -1.06 -13.69 0.51
N GLN A 23 -0.46 -14.86 0.75
CA GLN A 23 0.60 -14.98 1.74
C GLN A 23 1.78 -14.08 1.38
N ASN A 24 2.43 -13.49 2.39
CA ASN A 24 3.56 -12.56 2.24
C ASN A 24 3.22 -11.25 1.50
N VAL A 25 1.95 -10.86 1.48
CA VAL A 25 1.49 -9.57 0.97
C VAL A 25 0.86 -8.76 2.12
N PRO A 26 1.19 -7.47 2.30
CA PRO A 26 2.24 -6.72 1.60
C PRO A 26 3.65 -7.28 1.89
N SER A 27 4.59 -6.99 1.00
CA SER A 27 6.00 -7.35 1.21
C SER A 27 6.58 -6.64 2.43
N ASP A 28 7.56 -7.27 3.07
CA ASP A 28 8.22 -6.72 4.25
C ASP A 28 8.97 -5.42 3.94
N GLU A 29 9.55 -5.33 2.74
CA GLU A 29 10.20 -4.12 2.22
C GLU A 29 9.24 -2.94 2.06
N LEU A 30 8.03 -3.17 1.55
CA LEU A 30 7.01 -2.12 1.43
C LEU A 30 6.63 -1.57 2.82
N ILE A 31 6.55 -2.46 3.82
CA ILE A 31 6.22 -2.07 5.19
C ILE A 31 7.34 -1.26 5.83
N ASP A 32 8.60 -1.61 5.57
CA ASP A 32 9.76 -0.82 6.02
C ASP A 32 9.70 0.61 5.51
N ILE A 33 9.51 0.77 4.19
CA ILE A 33 9.43 2.07 3.55
C ILE A 33 8.26 2.89 4.12
N LEU A 34 7.09 2.27 4.30
CA LEU A 34 5.93 2.96 4.88
C LEU A 34 6.14 3.35 6.35
N CYS A 35 6.87 2.55 7.13
CA CYS A 35 7.23 2.91 8.51
C CYS A 35 8.20 4.10 8.52
N GLU A 36 9.22 4.10 7.67
CA GLU A 36 10.18 5.21 7.55
C GLU A 36 9.48 6.51 7.17
N ILE A 37 8.60 6.49 6.15
CA ILE A 37 7.83 7.66 5.74
C ILE A 37 6.96 8.17 6.90
N ARG A 38 6.31 7.26 7.63
CA ARG A 38 5.44 7.63 8.76
C ARG A 38 6.24 8.30 9.87
N GLU A 39 7.41 7.75 10.20
CA GLU A 39 8.32 8.28 11.21
C GLU A 39 8.90 9.64 10.79
N HIS A 40 9.29 9.77 9.52
CA HIS A 40 9.82 11.01 8.93
C HIS A 40 8.84 12.18 9.10
N TYR A 41 7.59 12.00 8.71
CA TYR A 41 6.56 13.03 8.82
C TYR A 41 5.93 13.12 10.21
N ASN A 42 6.23 12.18 11.10
CA ASN A 42 5.61 12.02 12.40
C ASN A 42 4.07 12.11 12.34
N ALA A 43 3.48 11.51 11.30
CA ALA A 43 2.07 11.65 10.96
C ALA A 43 1.47 10.32 10.47
N PRO A 44 0.19 10.03 10.76
CA PRO A 44 -0.44 8.80 10.29
C PRO A 44 -0.47 8.69 8.76
N ILE A 45 -0.12 7.51 8.25
CA ILE A 45 -0.32 7.12 6.86
C ILE A 45 -1.67 6.41 6.72
N ILE A 46 -2.44 6.77 5.70
CA ILE A 46 -3.70 6.13 5.32
C ILE A 46 -3.49 5.38 4.01
N ILE A 47 -3.69 4.07 4.03
CA ILE A 47 -3.59 3.20 2.84
C ILE A 47 -4.90 3.30 2.06
N ASN A 48 -4.84 3.88 0.86
CA ASN A 48 -5.95 3.97 -0.08
C ASN A 48 -6.10 2.68 -0.88
N SER A 49 -4.99 2.07 -1.30
CA SER A 49 -5.00 0.77 -1.98
C SER A 49 -3.73 0.02 -1.64
N GLY A 50 -3.83 -1.29 -1.39
CA GLY A 50 -2.69 -2.18 -1.29
C GLY A 50 -2.71 -3.20 -2.43
N TYR A 51 -2.88 -4.48 -2.09
CA TYR A 51 -3.02 -5.55 -3.06
C TYR A 51 -4.25 -5.36 -3.96
N ARG A 52 -4.12 -5.80 -5.22
CA ARG A 52 -5.23 -5.85 -6.17
C ARG A 52 -5.26 -7.21 -6.86
N CYS A 53 -6.35 -7.97 -6.72
CA CYS A 53 -6.49 -9.22 -7.47
C CYS A 53 -6.57 -8.95 -8.98
N LYS A 54 -6.29 -9.97 -9.80
CA LYS A 54 -6.21 -9.83 -11.26
C LYS A 54 -7.53 -9.35 -11.85
N GLU A 55 -8.65 -9.86 -11.34
CA GLU A 55 -9.99 -9.52 -11.76
C GLU A 55 -10.26 -8.03 -11.49
N HIS A 56 -10.05 -7.59 -10.25
CA HIS A 56 -10.28 -6.19 -9.88
C HIS A 56 -9.32 -5.24 -10.61
N ASN A 57 -8.08 -5.66 -10.86
CA ASN A 57 -7.13 -4.90 -11.65
C ASN A 57 -7.61 -4.73 -13.09
N ALA A 58 -8.12 -5.79 -13.73
CA ALA A 58 -8.67 -5.71 -15.08
C ALA A 58 -9.94 -4.85 -15.14
N GLU A 59 -10.85 -5.00 -14.16
CA GLU A 59 -12.11 -4.24 -14.08
C GLU A 59 -11.88 -2.73 -14.08
N ILE A 60 -10.83 -2.26 -13.39
CA ILE A 60 -10.51 -0.83 -13.31
C ILE A 60 -9.50 -0.36 -14.38
N GLY A 61 -9.18 -1.20 -15.37
CA GLY A 61 -8.25 -0.87 -16.46
C GLY A 61 -6.78 -0.80 -16.04
N GLY A 62 -6.41 -1.48 -14.94
CA GLY A 62 -5.04 -1.52 -14.45
C GLY A 62 -4.09 -2.29 -15.37
N ALA A 63 -2.81 -1.91 -15.35
CA ALA A 63 -1.79 -2.56 -16.17
C ALA A 63 -1.66 -4.06 -15.82
N PRO A 64 -1.47 -4.96 -16.81
CA PRO A 64 -1.34 -6.40 -16.56
C PRO A 64 -0.19 -6.81 -15.63
N LYS A 65 0.88 -5.99 -15.58
CA LYS A 65 2.04 -6.17 -14.70
C LYS A 65 2.06 -5.15 -13.56
N SER A 66 0.90 -4.72 -13.09
CA SER A 66 0.77 -3.77 -11.97
C SER A 66 1.39 -4.34 -10.70
N GLN A 67 2.18 -3.54 -9.99
CA GLN A 67 2.80 -3.93 -8.72
C GLN A 67 1.77 -4.24 -7.63
N HIS A 68 0.58 -3.63 -7.70
CA HIS A 68 -0.54 -3.99 -6.82
C HIS A 68 -0.94 -5.47 -6.96
N THR A 69 -0.77 -6.07 -8.15
CA THR A 69 -1.13 -7.48 -8.38
C THR A 69 -0.15 -8.48 -7.79
N ILE A 70 1.04 -8.04 -7.40
CA ILE A 70 2.03 -8.87 -6.71
C ILE A 70 2.27 -8.42 -5.26
N GLY A 71 1.55 -7.40 -4.78
CA GLY A 71 1.58 -6.99 -3.39
C GLY A 71 2.77 -6.12 -2.96
N SER A 72 3.48 -5.54 -3.93
CA SER A 72 4.67 -4.70 -3.73
C SER A 72 4.39 -3.19 -3.87
N ALA A 73 3.13 -2.79 -4.03
CA ALA A 73 2.74 -1.38 -4.12
C ALA A 73 1.58 -1.03 -3.17
N ALA A 74 1.59 0.21 -2.71
CA ALA A 74 0.49 0.82 -1.99
C ALA A 74 0.28 2.26 -2.47
N ASP A 75 -0.99 2.63 -2.64
CA ASP A 75 -1.39 4.03 -2.77
C ASP A 75 -1.72 4.54 -1.38
N PHE A 76 -1.14 5.66 -0.97
CA PHE A 76 -1.31 6.18 0.38
C PHE A 76 -1.32 7.71 0.42
N VAL A 77 -1.72 8.24 1.57
CA VAL A 77 -1.56 9.65 1.92
C VAL A 77 -1.02 9.78 3.34
N VAL A 78 -0.20 10.80 3.58
CA VAL A 78 0.25 11.18 4.92
C VAL A 78 -0.69 12.26 5.44
N LYS A 79 -1.33 12.00 6.60
CA LYS A 79 -2.34 12.90 7.15
C LYS A 79 -1.75 14.28 7.44
N GLY A 80 -2.32 15.31 6.80
CA GLY A 80 -1.92 16.71 7.01
C GLY A 80 -0.70 17.16 6.19
N VAL A 81 -0.16 16.30 5.33
CA VAL A 81 0.95 16.62 4.43
C VAL A 81 0.44 16.66 2.99
N LYS A 82 0.91 17.62 2.18
CA LYS A 82 0.52 17.72 0.77
C LYS A 82 1.10 16.53 -0.01
N THR A 83 0.31 15.96 -0.92
CA THR A 83 0.75 14.84 -1.76
C THR A 83 2.02 15.14 -2.55
N GLU A 84 2.18 16.37 -3.03
CA GLU A 84 3.39 16.81 -3.73
C GLU A 84 4.65 16.68 -2.85
N GLU A 85 4.56 17.08 -1.58
CA GLU A 85 5.68 17.01 -0.64
C GLU A 85 6.07 15.55 -0.35
N VAL A 86 5.07 14.69 -0.12
CA VAL A 86 5.29 13.25 0.05
C VAL A 86 5.93 12.65 -1.19
N HIS A 87 5.45 13.02 -2.38
CA HIS A 87 5.99 12.54 -3.65
C HIS A 87 7.45 12.94 -3.87
N GLN A 88 7.86 14.15 -3.47
CA GLN A 88 9.27 14.58 -3.57
C GLN A 88 10.19 13.80 -2.63
N TYR A 89 9.69 13.32 -1.49
CA TYR A 89 10.50 12.57 -0.52
C TYR A 89 10.71 11.11 -0.93
N VAL A 90 9.73 10.48 -1.58
CA VAL A 90 9.77 9.04 -1.93
C VAL A 90 10.40 8.73 -3.29
N LEU A 91 10.84 9.75 -4.03
CA LEU A 91 11.55 9.62 -5.32
C LEU A 91 13.07 9.70 -5.14
#